data_AF-A0A9D9KZ31-F1
#
_entry.id   AF-A0A9D9KZ31-F1
#
_cell.length_a   1.000
_cell.length_b   1.000
_cell.length_c   1.000
_cell.angle_alpha   90.00
_cell.angle_beta   90.00
_cell.angle_gamma   90.00
#
_symmetry.space_group_name_H-M   'P 1'
#
loop_
_entity.id
_entity.type
_entity.pdbx_description
1 polymer ?
#
loop_
_entity_poly.entity_id
_entity_poly.type
_entity_poly.pdbx_seq_one_letter_code
_entity_poly.pdbx_strand_id
1 'polypeptide(L)'
;MRNYIENDGKKTTFIIESDNGAVLDTVALGMLENNNIAGMLPFTVMHVDDVTTVRYDVTPYVTLTEMLERTVSRKEILSVVSTVLEASAMCEDYMMEADSIILDPDRMFYDEKSSELHLCIMPFITDEEKAFPVRAFLKDFICRAKFDSSENCDYIGKILGILNSGEDPDINVIRNMFSEQENKAEETLPDNSETVSVSSENTTINENVFCAPDPEPVKQTVSEPVSMLDSFADDDDETEEESSLKGFFSGILGRKTKAEKSDKKQDVFSDDDALMAGFSDGKDGYFIREKDVKGTVILKNGEENRTPVLVRTSNDEKIEIKGKRFRIGSDKKSVNYCISDNCAVSRMHADIINKKGVLYIVDNNSTNHTYLDDQLLKGKKEYRLKNDSLITLADEEFRVCL
;
A
#
# COMPACT_ATOMS: atom_id res chain seq x y z
N MET A 1 5.06 -13.36 4.62
CA MET A 1 6.04 -12.76 5.56
C MET A 1 5.33 -12.19 6.79
N ARG A 2 6.07 -12.02 7.89
CA ARG A 2 5.60 -11.32 9.11
C ARG A 2 6.35 -9.99 9.24
N ASN A 3 5.68 -8.95 9.73
CA ASN A 3 6.36 -7.73 10.15
C ASN A 3 5.82 -7.26 11.52
N TYR A 4 6.70 -6.73 12.37
CA TYR A 4 6.36 -6.35 13.75
C TYR A 4 7.40 -5.39 14.33
N ILE A 5 7.03 -4.70 15.41
CA ILE A 5 7.94 -3.89 16.22
C ILE A 5 8.29 -4.70 17.47
N GLU A 6 9.57 -4.75 17.81
CA GLU A 6 10.12 -5.34 19.03
C GLU A 6 10.76 -4.24 19.87
N ASN A 7 10.56 -4.26 21.18
CA ASN A 7 11.14 -3.28 22.11
C ASN A 7 11.69 -4.03 23.33
N ASP A 8 13.00 -3.93 23.56
CA ASP A 8 13.71 -4.58 24.69
C ASP A 8 13.83 -3.68 25.93
N GLY A 9 13.18 -2.52 25.92
CA GLY A 9 13.23 -1.49 26.96
C GLY A 9 14.33 -0.43 26.76
N LYS A 10 15.30 -0.67 25.86
CA LYS A 10 16.35 0.29 25.48
C LYS A 10 16.39 0.59 23.99
N LYS A 11 15.97 -0.35 23.16
CA LYS A 11 15.97 -0.29 21.71
C LYS A 11 14.62 -0.74 21.16
N THR A 12 14.06 0.07 20.27
CA THR A 12 12.89 -0.28 19.47
C THR A 12 13.37 -0.64 18.06
N THR A 13 13.05 -1.85 17.60
CA THR A 13 13.45 -2.35 16.29
C THR A 13 12.21 -2.72 15.48
N PHE A 14 12.09 -2.20 14.25
CA PHE A 14 11.12 -2.70 13.29
C PHE A 14 11.73 -3.88 12.52
N ILE A 15 11.03 -5.02 12.49
CA ILE A 15 11.52 -6.28 11.97
C ILE A 15 10.58 -6.80 10.87
N ILE A 16 11.18 -7.19 9.74
CA ILE A 16 10.54 -7.93 8.66
C ILE A 16 11.15 -9.34 8.63
N GLU A 17 10.31 -10.36 8.72
CA GLU A 17 10.69 -11.77 8.81
C GLU A 17 10.14 -12.53 7.59
N SER A 18 11.04 -13.18 6.86
CA SER A 18 10.73 -14.03 5.72
C SER A 18 9.86 -15.22 6.11
N ASP A 19 8.84 -15.56 5.33
CA ASP A 19 8.18 -16.87 5.40
C ASP A 19 8.81 -17.90 4.47
N ASN A 20 8.46 -19.17 4.68
CA ASN A 20 8.98 -20.30 3.91
C ASN A 20 8.77 -20.09 2.40
N GLY A 21 9.88 -19.92 1.67
CA GLY A 21 9.88 -19.72 0.22
C GLY A 21 9.89 -18.26 -0.24
N ALA A 22 9.97 -17.29 0.68
CA ALA A 22 10.27 -15.90 0.31
C ALA A 22 11.65 -15.82 -0.36
N VAL A 23 11.72 -15.08 -1.47
CA VAL A 23 12.98 -14.83 -2.18
C VAL A 23 13.46 -13.43 -1.82
N LEU A 24 14.66 -13.32 -1.27
CA LEU A 24 15.28 -12.02 -1.01
C LEU A 24 15.67 -11.37 -2.34
N ASP A 25 15.33 -10.08 -2.51
CA ASP A 25 15.85 -9.28 -3.61
C ASP A 25 17.28 -8.84 -3.29
N THR A 26 18.24 -9.64 -3.73
CA THR A 26 19.67 -9.36 -3.57
C THR A 26 20.15 -8.13 -4.35
N VAL A 27 19.41 -7.69 -5.37
CA VAL A 27 19.75 -6.49 -6.14
C VAL A 27 19.34 -5.24 -5.35
N ALA A 28 18.09 -5.17 -4.90
CA ALA A 28 17.63 -4.12 -3.98
C ALA A 28 18.51 -4.04 -2.73
N LEU A 29 18.86 -5.18 -2.13
CA LEU A 29 19.75 -5.21 -0.97
C LEU A 29 21.13 -4.61 -1.29
N GLY A 30 21.76 -5.07 -2.38
CA GLY A 30 23.07 -4.58 -2.80
C GLY A 30 23.06 -3.08 -3.13
N MET A 31 21.97 -2.55 -3.70
CA MET A 31 21.83 -1.12 -3.95
C MET A 31 21.72 -0.34 -2.64
N LEU A 32 20.90 -0.79 -1.69
CA LEU A 32 20.73 -0.09 -0.41
C LEU A 32 21.95 -0.16 0.51
N GLU A 33 22.69 -1.27 0.53
CA GLU A 33 23.90 -1.40 1.36
C GLU A 33 25.07 -0.54 0.84
N ASN A 34 25.09 -0.23 -0.45
CA ASN A 34 26.20 0.49 -1.11
C ASN A 34 25.85 1.94 -1.52
N ASN A 35 24.60 2.38 -1.39
CA ASN A 35 24.17 3.75 -1.72
C ASN A 35 23.43 4.40 -0.54
N ASN A 36 23.71 5.67 -0.30
CA ASN A 36 22.96 6.47 0.67
C ASN A 36 21.70 7.04 0.01
N ILE A 37 20.60 6.28 0.04
CA ILE A 37 19.30 6.76 -0.46
C ILE A 37 18.69 7.72 0.59
N ALA A 38 18.53 8.98 0.20
CA ALA A 38 17.94 10.01 1.07
C ALA A 38 16.54 9.60 1.55
N GLY A 39 16.27 9.79 2.84
CA GLY A 39 14.99 9.43 3.46
C GLY A 39 14.76 7.93 3.69
N MET A 40 15.74 7.05 3.43
CA MET A 40 15.67 5.63 3.84
C MET A 40 16.37 5.40 5.18
N LEU A 41 15.78 4.55 6.02
CA LEU A 41 16.45 4.07 7.23
C LEU A 41 17.52 3.03 6.88
N PRO A 42 18.69 3.05 7.58
CA PRO A 42 19.63 1.94 7.52
C PRO A 42 19.01 0.68 8.15
N PHE A 43 19.39 -0.48 7.64
CA PHE A 43 18.97 -1.77 8.18
C PHE A 43 20.16 -2.71 8.44
N THR A 44 19.85 -3.86 9.03
CA THR A 44 20.74 -5.00 9.10
C THR A 44 19.97 -6.25 8.70
N VAL A 45 20.55 -7.06 7.79
CA VAL A 45 20.03 -8.39 7.47
C VAL A 45 20.69 -9.43 8.36
N MET A 46 19.91 -10.37 8.87
CA MET A 46 20.41 -11.57 9.53
C MET A 46 19.72 -12.80 8.96
N HIS A 47 20.53 -13.81 8.63
CA HIS A 47 20.07 -15.14 8.23
C HIS A 47 20.35 -16.11 9.38
N VAL A 48 19.31 -16.75 9.90
CA VAL A 48 19.41 -17.79 10.94
C VAL A 48 18.55 -18.96 10.48
N ASP A 49 19.19 -20.11 10.28
CA ASP A 49 18.61 -21.28 9.61
C ASP A 49 17.97 -20.88 8.26
N ASP A 50 16.71 -21.25 8.03
CA ASP A 50 15.96 -20.91 6.80
C ASP A 50 15.24 -19.54 6.89
N VAL A 51 15.48 -18.75 7.95
CA VAL A 51 14.78 -17.48 8.20
C VAL A 51 15.70 -16.28 7.97
N THR A 52 15.29 -15.40 7.07
CA THR A 52 15.90 -14.10 6.82
C THR A 52 15.11 -13.01 7.54
N THR A 53 15.82 -12.14 8.25
CA THR A 53 15.23 -11.03 9.01
C THR A 53 15.92 -9.72 8.65
N VAL A 54 15.14 -8.72 8.26
CA VAL A 54 15.59 -7.35 8.00
C VAL A 54 15.17 -6.49 9.19
N ARG A 55 16.12 -5.79 9.81
CA ARG A 55 15.92 -5.01 11.03
C ARG A 55 16.26 -3.55 10.83
N TYR A 56 15.35 -2.66 11.22
CA TYR A 56 15.54 -1.21 11.26
C TYR A 56 15.58 -0.75 12.72
N ASP A 57 16.59 0.02 13.11
CA ASP A 57 16.58 0.69 14.43
C ASP A 57 15.64 1.89 14.34
N VAL A 58 14.56 1.86 15.11
CA VAL A 58 13.52 2.90 15.10
C VAL A 58 13.38 3.61 16.45
N THR A 59 14.31 3.35 17.36
CA THR A 59 14.36 3.92 18.72
C THR A 59 14.26 5.46 18.78
N PRO A 60 14.87 6.26 17.88
CA PRO A 60 14.84 7.71 18.00
C PRO A 60 13.60 8.37 17.36
N TYR A 61 12.69 7.61 16.74
CA TYR A 61 11.59 8.13 15.93
C TYR A 61 10.22 7.86 16.55
N VAL A 62 9.23 8.66 16.16
CA VAL A 62 7.80 8.33 16.29
C VAL A 62 7.27 7.80 14.96
N THR A 63 6.15 7.09 14.96
CA THR A 63 5.47 6.70 13.71
C THR A 63 4.80 7.90 13.05
N LEU A 64 4.56 7.81 11.73
CA LEU A 64 3.78 8.81 11.01
C LEU A 64 2.32 8.86 11.50
N THR A 65 1.77 7.74 11.98
CA THR A 65 0.46 7.72 12.68
C THR A 65 0.47 8.60 13.93
N GLU A 66 1.47 8.47 14.80
CA GLU A 66 1.62 9.30 16.01
C GLU A 66 1.83 10.79 15.65
N MET A 67 2.62 11.09 14.62
CA MET A 67 2.78 12.46 14.10
C MET A 67 1.45 13.08 13.65
N LEU A 68 0.55 12.30 13.05
CA LEU A 68 -0.78 12.73 12.59
C LEU A 68 -1.80 12.94 13.73
N GLU A 69 -1.49 12.55 14.96
CA GLU A 69 -2.38 12.81 16.11
C GLU A 69 -2.39 14.30 16.51
N ARG A 70 -1.27 15.00 16.30
CA ARG A 70 -1.12 16.44 16.58
C ARG A 70 -1.40 17.30 15.34
N THR A 71 -1.26 18.62 15.49
CA THR A 71 -1.20 19.53 14.33
C THR A 71 0.11 19.35 13.58
N VAL A 72 0.04 19.46 12.25
CA VAL A 72 1.15 19.26 11.33
C VAL A 72 1.40 20.56 10.57
N SER A 73 2.64 21.05 10.62
CA SER A 73 3.09 22.29 9.98
C SER A 73 3.47 22.10 8.51
N ARG A 74 3.61 23.20 7.76
CA ARG A 74 4.03 23.21 6.35
C ARG A 74 5.35 22.50 6.15
N LYS A 75 6.34 22.69 7.03
CA LYS A 75 7.65 22.02 6.94
C LYS A 75 7.47 20.50 6.96
N GLU A 76 6.60 20.00 7.83
CA GLU A 76 6.37 18.57 8.03
C GLU A 76 5.55 17.94 6.90
N ILE A 77 4.49 18.61 6.44
CA ILE A 77 3.74 18.18 5.25
C ILE A 77 4.68 18.10 4.05
N LEU A 78 5.50 19.14 3.82
CA LEU A 78 6.44 19.16 2.70
C LEU A 78 7.55 18.12 2.85
N SER A 79 8.04 17.86 4.07
CA SER A 79 9.02 16.78 4.33
C SER A 79 8.43 15.41 3.95
N VAL A 80 7.25 15.06 4.44
CA VAL A 80 6.60 13.78 4.13
C VAL A 80 6.35 13.63 2.63
N VAL A 81 5.85 14.69 1.98
CA VAL A 81 5.58 14.68 0.53
C VAL A 81 6.87 14.55 -0.28
N SER A 82 7.94 15.30 0.05
CA SER A 82 9.23 15.19 -0.64
C SER A 82 9.87 13.82 -0.42
N THR A 83 10.05 13.37 0.83
CA THR A 83 10.71 12.09 1.14
C THR A 83 10.09 10.93 0.35
N VAL A 84 8.76 10.84 0.30
CA VAL A 84 8.07 9.75 -0.41
C VAL A 84 8.26 9.84 -1.93
N LEU A 85 8.31 11.04 -2.51
CA LEU A 85 8.56 11.23 -3.94
C LEU A 85 10.03 11.03 -4.31
N GLU A 86 10.96 11.47 -3.46
CA GLU A 86 12.40 11.28 -3.65
C GLU A 86 12.71 9.77 -3.60
N ALA A 87 12.23 9.08 -2.56
CA ALA A 87 12.31 7.64 -2.44
C ALA A 87 11.78 6.88 -3.66
N SER A 88 10.58 7.25 -4.14
CA SER A 88 9.97 6.61 -5.31
C SER A 88 10.81 6.79 -6.58
N ALA A 89 11.37 7.99 -6.79
CA ALA A 89 12.23 8.27 -7.95
C ALA A 89 13.59 7.56 -7.84
N MET A 90 14.21 7.56 -6.65
CA MET A 90 15.48 6.86 -6.43
C MET A 90 15.35 5.35 -6.65
N CYS A 91 14.20 4.74 -6.37
CA CYS A 91 13.97 3.32 -6.72
C CYS A 91 14.12 3.07 -8.23
N GLU A 92 13.58 3.94 -9.09
CA GLU A 92 13.75 3.82 -10.54
C GLU A 92 15.24 3.94 -10.95
N ASP A 93 15.94 4.95 -10.41
CA ASP A 93 17.38 5.17 -10.68
C ASP A 93 18.27 3.99 -10.25
N TYR A 94 17.90 3.28 -9.18
CA TYR A 94 18.62 2.10 -8.67
C TYR A 94 18.08 0.76 -9.19
N MET A 95 17.16 0.75 -10.17
CA MET A 95 16.53 -0.46 -10.72
C MET A 95 15.78 -1.30 -9.67
N MET A 96 15.25 -0.65 -8.64
CA MET A 96 14.44 -1.25 -7.58
C MET A 96 12.95 -1.05 -7.87
N GLU A 97 12.13 -2.01 -7.46
CA GLU A 97 10.67 -1.85 -7.53
C GLU A 97 10.20 -0.85 -6.46
N ALA A 98 9.56 0.25 -6.86
CA ALA A 98 9.03 1.26 -5.92
C ALA A 98 7.97 0.67 -4.95
N ASP A 99 7.32 -0.42 -5.35
CA ASP A 99 6.40 -1.22 -4.53
C ASP A 99 7.10 -1.90 -3.33
N SER A 100 8.44 -1.97 -3.31
CA SER A 100 9.22 -2.40 -2.14
C SER A 100 9.24 -1.37 -1.00
N ILE A 101 8.88 -0.11 -1.25
CA ILE A 101 8.81 0.95 -0.22
C ILE A 101 7.59 0.72 0.69
N ILE A 102 7.81 0.72 2.00
CA ILE A 102 6.74 0.52 2.99
C ILE A 102 6.00 1.84 3.23
N LEU A 103 4.94 2.07 2.45
CA LEU A 103 4.02 3.21 2.60
C LEU A 103 2.85 2.89 3.54
N ASP A 104 3.19 2.58 4.79
CA ASP A 104 2.26 2.31 5.90
C ASP A 104 2.57 3.27 7.07
N PRO A 105 1.65 4.18 7.46
CA PRO A 105 1.90 5.15 8.53
C PRO A 105 2.33 4.56 9.88
N ASP A 106 1.97 3.30 10.19
CA ASP A 106 2.41 2.60 11.41
C ASP A 106 3.85 2.03 11.29
N ARG A 107 4.49 2.19 10.12
CA ARG A 107 5.80 1.65 9.71
C ARG A 107 6.66 2.67 8.96
N MET A 108 6.27 3.94 9.01
CA MET A 108 7.02 5.08 8.50
C MET A 108 7.44 5.92 9.71
N PHE A 109 8.69 6.34 9.77
CA PHE A 109 9.33 6.78 11.01
C PHE A 109 9.79 8.24 10.89
N TYR A 110 9.34 9.08 11.81
CA TYR A 110 9.54 10.52 11.76
C TYR A 110 10.44 10.99 12.92
N ASP A 111 11.48 11.75 12.60
CA ASP A 111 12.33 12.40 13.60
C ASP A 111 11.79 13.78 13.94
N GLU A 112 11.21 13.93 15.14
CA GLU A 112 10.70 15.22 15.61
C GLU A 112 11.78 16.30 15.78
N LYS A 113 13.06 15.93 15.87
CA LYS A 113 14.19 16.86 16.08
C LYS A 113 14.66 17.49 14.78
N SER A 114 14.87 16.70 13.71
CA SER A 114 15.22 17.25 12.39
C SER A 114 13.99 17.69 11.58
N SER A 115 12.81 17.17 11.96
CA SER A 115 11.55 17.23 11.22
C SER A 115 11.58 16.49 9.89
N GLU A 116 12.24 15.31 9.86
CA GLU A 116 12.43 14.50 8.66
C GLU A 116 11.73 13.15 8.77
N LEU A 117 11.00 12.80 7.71
CA LEU A 117 10.47 11.47 7.50
C LEU A 117 11.57 10.52 7.01
N HIS A 118 11.56 9.30 7.54
CA HIS A 118 12.38 8.17 7.13
C HIS A 118 11.51 6.95 6.81
N LEU A 119 11.91 6.20 5.79
CA LEU A 119 11.16 5.09 5.21
C LEU A 119 11.90 3.75 5.38
N CYS A 120 11.14 2.67 5.34
CA CYS A 120 11.67 1.30 5.30
C CYS A 120 11.35 0.64 3.95
N ILE A 121 12.13 -0.38 3.60
CA ILE A 121 11.95 -1.18 2.39
C ILE A 121 11.70 -2.64 2.78
N MET A 122 10.95 -3.34 1.95
CA MET A 122 10.75 -4.78 2.01
C MET A 122 11.56 -5.44 0.88
N PRO A 123 12.83 -5.84 1.11
CA PRO A 123 13.71 -6.38 0.07
C PRO A 123 13.41 -7.85 -0.23
N PHE A 124 12.14 -8.21 -0.38
CA PHE A 124 11.67 -9.57 -0.67
C PHE A 124 10.76 -9.54 -1.88
N ILE A 125 11.05 -10.38 -2.87
CA ILE A 125 10.23 -10.54 -4.08
C ILE A 125 8.93 -11.23 -3.67
N THR A 126 7.78 -10.63 -4.00
CA THR A 126 6.46 -11.19 -3.71
C THR A 126 5.53 -11.20 -4.91
N ASP A 127 4.85 -12.33 -5.15
CA ASP A 127 3.71 -12.44 -6.07
C ASP A 127 2.44 -11.70 -5.57
N GLU A 128 2.50 -10.97 -4.46
CA GLU A 128 1.37 -10.24 -3.91
C GLU A 128 1.25 -8.88 -4.59
N GLU A 129 0.09 -8.55 -5.19
CA GLU A 129 -0.23 -7.18 -5.63
C GLU A 129 -0.14 -6.23 -4.42
N LYS A 130 0.97 -5.48 -4.33
CA LYS A 130 1.30 -4.63 -3.18
C LYS A 130 2.02 -3.34 -3.56
N ALA A 131 1.23 -2.29 -3.71
CA ALA A 131 1.53 -1.03 -3.03
C ALA A 131 0.21 -0.29 -2.77
N PHE A 132 0.20 0.56 -1.74
CA PHE A 132 -0.72 1.69 -1.72
C PHE A 132 -0.05 2.77 -2.57
N PRO A 133 -0.47 2.99 -3.83
CA PRO A 133 0.37 3.71 -4.79
C PRO A 133 0.70 5.10 -4.27
N VAL A 134 1.96 5.54 -4.44
CA VAL A 134 2.52 6.80 -3.89
C VAL A 134 1.53 7.98 -3.95
N ARG A 135 0.90 8.17 -5.10
CA ARG A 135 -0.08 9.24 -5.34
C ARG A 135 -1.40 9.09 -4.55
N ALA A 136 -1.83 7.87 -4.23
CA ALA A 136 -2.94 7.61 -3.32
C ALA A 136 -2.49 7.78 -1.86
N PHE A 137 -1.29 7.31 -1.50
CA PHE A 137 -0.70 7.50 -0.17
C PHE A 137 -0.66 8.98 0.20
N LEU A 138 -0.04 9.81 -0.65
CA LEU A 138 0.11 11.24 -0.39
C LEU A 138 -1.23 11.97 -0.27
N LYS A 139 -2.25 11.57 -1.03
CA LYS A 139 -3.61 12.11 -0.89
C LYS A 139 -4.25 11.73 0.44
N ASP A 140 -4.13 10.48 0.84
CA ASP A 140 -4.71 9.97 2.08
C ASP A 140 -4.01 10.58 3.30
N PHE A 141 -2.67 10.71 3.26
CA PHE A 141 -1.87 11.47 4.22
C PHE A 141 -2.37 12.93 4.37
N ILE A 142 -2.43 13.68 3.26
CA ILE A 142 -2.92 15.08 3.27
C ILE A 142 -4.36 15.14 3.81
N CYS A 143 -5.25 14.23 3.42
CA CYS A 143 -6.63 14.21 3.90
C CYS A 143 -6.78 13.85 5.40
N ARG A 144 -5.79 13.20 6.02
CA ARG A 144 -5.78 12.85 7.45
C ARG A 144 -5.08 13.90 8.32
N ALA A 145 -4.16 14.68 7.75
CA ALA A 145 -3.38 15.66 8.48
C ALA A 145 -4.24 16.80 9.06
N LYS A 146 -3.97 17.15 10.33
CA LYS A 146 -4.56 18.31 11.00
C LYS A 146 -3.65 19.51 10.77
N PHE A 147 -3.89 20.29 9.74
CA PHE A 147 -3.02 21.43 9.41
C PHE A 147 -3.00 22.50 10.50
N ASP A 148 -1.86 23.15 10.70
CA ASP A 148 -1.79 24.38 11.48
C ASP A 148 -2.50 25.53 10.73
N SER A 149 -3.71 25.86 11.19
CA SER A 149 -4.52 26.94 10.63
C SER A 149 -3.93 28.36 10.79
N SER A 150 -2.83 28.53 11.53
CA SER A 150 -2.10 29.80 11.60
C SER A 150 -1.19 30.04 10.39
N GLU A 151 -0.85 28.99 9.63
CA GLU A 151 -0.07 29.09 8.41
C GLU A 151 -0.94 29.44 7.19
N ASN A 152 -0.33 30.04 6.16
CA ASN A 152 -0.94 30.05 4.83
C ASN A 152 -1.01 28.61 4.30
N CYS A 153 -2.21 28.06 4.18
CA CYS A 153 -2.48 26.69 3.73
C CYS A 153 -2.64 26.52 2.20
N ASP A 154 -2.39 27.57 1.39
CA ASP A 154 -2.60 27.52 -0.08
C ASP A 154 -1.72 26.44 -0.75
N TYR A 155 -0.57 26.10 -0.13
CA TYR A 155 0.31 25.04 -0.58
C TYR A 155 -0.38 23.67 -0.60
N ILE A 156 -1.33 23.39 0.30
CA ILE A 156 -2.13 22.15 0.28
C ILE A 156 -2.95 22.06 -1.00
N GLY A 157 -3.55 23.18 -1.43
CA GLY A 157 -4.26 23.28 -2.70
C GLY A 157 -3.34 23.06 -3.90
N LYS A 158 -2.12 23.64 -3.88
CA LYS A 158 -1.10 23.39 -4.92
C LYS A 158 -0.73 21.90 -4.99
N ILE A 159 -0.38 21.28 -3.87
CA ILE A 159 0.02 19.86 -3.79
C ILE A 159 -1.12 18.94 -4.25
N LEU A 160 -2.34 19.14 -3.75
CA LEU A 160 -3.51 18.37 -4.20
C LEU A 160 -3.80 18.57 -5.69
N GLY A 161 -3.56 19.77 -6.23
CA GLY A 161 -3.63 20.04 -7.67
C GLY A 161 -2.65 19.18 -8.47
N ILE A 162 -1.38 19.15 -8.07
CA ILE A 162 -0.35 18.30 -8.69
C ILE A 162 -0.73 16.82 -8.57
N LEU A 163 -1.13 16.36 -7.37
CA LEU A 163 -1.61 14.99 -7.15
C LEU A 163 -2.93 14.68 -7.90
N ASN A 164 -3.60 15.66 -8.50
CA ASN A 164 -4.81 15.49 -9.31
C ASN A 164 -4.60 15.68 -10.82
N SER A 165 -3.47 16.20 -11.29
CA SER A 165 -3.23 16.56 -12.71
C SER A 165 -3.51 15.42 -13.70
N GLY A 166 -3.08 14.21 -13.35
CA GLY A 166 -3.19 13.02 -14.20
C GLY A 166 -1.81 12.43 -14.48
N GLU A 167 -0.83 13.31 -14.58
CA GLU A 167 0.61 13.03 -14.69
C GLU A 167 1.21 12.62 -13.34
N ASP A 168 2.48 12.21 -13.38
CA ASP A 168 3.28 11.97 -12.17
C ASP A 168 3.81 13.28 -11.59
N PRO A 169 3.87 13.42 -10.25
CA PRO A 169 4.17 14.69 -9.60
C PRO A 169 5.64 15.09 -9.77
N ASP A 170 5.90 16.17 -10.52
CA ASP A 170 7.26 16.75 -10.61
C ASP A 170 7.72 17.27 -9.25
N ILE A 171 8.74 16.59 -8.74
CA ILE A 171 9.37 16.82 -7.45
C ILE A 171 10.00 18.20 -7.32
N ASN A 172 10.44 18.80 -8.44
CA ASN A 172 11.05 20.12 -8.43
C ASN A 172 10.01 21.21 -8.16
N VAL A 173 8.75 21.01 -8.57
CA VAL A 173 7.64 21.91 -8.22
C VAL A 173 7.41 21.91 -6.70
N ILE A 174 7.60 20.77 -6.04
CA ILE A 174 7.42 20.61 -4.59
C ILE A 174 8.64 21.17 -3.83
N ARG A 175 9.86 20.93 -4.29
CA ARG A 175 11.08 21.59 -3.75
C ARG A 175 10.98 23.12 -3.83
N ASN A 176 10.44 23.66 -4.92
CA ASN A 176 10.18 25.11 -5.02
C ASN A 176 9.15 25.63 -4.00
N MET A 177 8.30 24.78 -3.41
CA MET A 177 7.41 25.17 -2.31
C MET A 177 8.14 25.28 -0.96
N PHE A 178 9.36 24.74 -0.81
CA PHE A 178 10.21 25.05 0.35
C PHE A 178 10.84 26.45 0.20
N SER A 179 11.45 26.75 -0.95
CA SER A 179 12.20 27.99 -1.19
C SER A 179 11.34 29.25 -1.30
N GLU A 180 10.02 29.12 -1.49
CA GLU A 180 9.03 30.21 -1.34
C GLU A 180 9.04 30.86 0.07
N GLN A 181 9.66 30.23 1.08
CA GLN A 181 9.80 30.80 2.44
C GLN A 181 11.14 31.48 2.71
N GLU A 182 12.26 30.92 2.25
CA GLU A 182 13.61 31.42 2.56
C GLU A 182 13.80 32.88 2.07
N ASN A 183 13.38 33.16 0.83
CA ASN A 183 13.47 34.49 0.23
C ASN A 183 12.53 35.55 0.85
N LYS A 184 11.64 35.18 1.78
CA LYS A 184 10.76 36.12 2.49
C LYS A 184 11.25 36.53 3.88
N ALA A 185 12.33 35.92 4.37
CA ALA A 185 12.91 36.26 5.66
C ALA A 185 13.96 37.40 5.58
N GLU A 186 14.44 37.76 4.38
CA GLU A 186 15.61 38.64 4.22
C GLU A 186 15.30 40.03 3.60
N GLU A 187 14.15 40.23 2.94
CA GLU A 187 13.75 41.53 2.36
C GLU A 187 13.01 42.47 3.34
N THR A 188 13.59 42.78 4.51
CA THR A 188 13.15 43.94 5.32
C THR A 188 14.29 44.75 5.96
N LEU A 189 15.22 45.25 5.14
CA LEU A 189 15.97 46.48 5.44
C LEU A 189 16.11 47.32 4.16
N PRO A 190 15.62 48.58 4.14
CA PRO A 190 15.94 49.50 3.06
C PRO A 190 17.28 50.18 3.37
N ASP A 191 18.29 49.98 2.52
CA ASP A 191 19.43 50.88 2.48
C ASP A 191 19.66 51.45 1.08
N ASN A 192 19.98 52.74 1.05
CA ASN A 192 20.09 53.58 -0.12
C ASN A 192 21.57 53.76 -0.47
N SER A 193 22.05 53.13 -1.54
CA SER A 193 23.18 53.69 -2.27
C SER A 193 23.19 53.34 -3.74
N GLU A 194 23.22 54.40 -4.55
CA GLU A 194 23.28 54.41 -5.99
C GLU A 194 24.52 53.68 -6.55
N THR A 195 24.32 53.01 -7.69
CA THR A 195 25.23 52.87 -8.85
C THR A 195 26.76 52.97 -8.69
N VAL A 196 27.49 52.05 -9.32
CA VAL A 196 28.25 52.33 -10.57
C VAL A 196 28.78 51.02 -11.19
N SER A 197 28.65 50.92 -12.51
CA SER A 197 29.16 49.84 -13.36
C SER A 197 30.55 50.15 -13.92
N VAL A 198 31.49 49.19 -13.92
CA VAL A 198 32.59 49.09 -14.91
C VAL A 198 32.90 47.63 -15.24
N SER A 199 33.23 47.36 -16.50
CA SER A 199 33.48 46.07 -17.13
C SER A 199 34.94 45.58 -17.08
N SER A 200 35.09 44.27 -17.27
CA SER A 200 36.16 43.49 -17.93
C SER A 200 37.41 44.22 -18.48
N GLU A 201 38.61 43.62 -18.29
CA GLU A 201 39.34 42.96 -19.41
C GLU A 201 40.59 42.13 -19.02
N ASN A 202 40.85 41.13 -19.88
CA ASN A 202 41.91 40.12 -20.00
C ASN A 202 43.35 40.36 -19.49
N THR A 203 44.04 39.25 -19.18
CA THR A 203 45.35 38.89 -19.79
C THR A 203 45.56 37.35 -19.76
N THR A 204 45.87 36.75 -20.93
CA THR A 204 46.32 35.36 -21.13
C THR A 204 47.86 35.26 -20.89
N ILE A 205 48.61 34.15 -20.84
CA ILE A 205 48.66 32.89 -21.61
C ILE A 205 49.55 31.90 -20.80
N ASN A 206 49.22 30.59 -20.74
CA ASN A 206 50.16 29.51 -21.10
C ASN A 206 49.55 28.11 -20.94
N GLU A 207 49.66 27.32 -22.01
CA GLU A 207 49.32 25.90 -22.04
C GLU A 207 50.51 25.06 -21.55
N ASN A 208 50.24 23.92 -20.92
CA ASN A 208 51.07 22.74 -21.11
C ASN A 208 50.26 21.46 -20.89
N VAL A 209 50.46 20.48 -21.77
CA VAL A 209 49.67 19.26 -21.92
C VAL A 209 50.37 18.07 -21.25
N PHE A 210 49.66 17.27 -20.44
CA PHE A 210 49.66 15.79 -20.58
C PHE A 210 48.55 15.09 -19.77
N CYS A 211 48.29 13.82 -20.11
CA CYS A 211 47.12 13.02 -19.74
C CYS A 211 47.13 12.41 -18.33
N ALA A 212 45.93 11.97 -17.88
CA ALA A 212 45.71 11.13 -16.70
C ALA A 212 46.23 9.69 -16.86
N PRO A 213 46.32 8.94 -15.75
CA PRO A 213 45.50 7.74 -15.63
C PRO A 213 44.78 7.58 -14.25
N ASP A 214 43.88 6.60 -14.21
CA ASP A 214 42.91 6.24 -13.15
C ASP A 214 43.47 5.81 -11.77
N PRO A 215 42.64 5.78 -10.70
CA PRO A 215 43.08 5.54 -9.32
C PRO A 215 43.31 4.06 -8.94
N GLU A 216 44.23 3.84 -7.98
CA GLU A 216 44.47 2.53 -7.35
C GLU A 216 43.67 2.34 -6.02
N PRO A 217 43.36 1.09 -5.63
CA PRO A 217 42.46 0.79 -4.52
C PRO A 217 43.15 0.76 -3.13
N VAL A 218 42.48 1.29 -2.11
CA VAL A 218 42.94 1.26 -0.71
C VAL A 218 42.43 0.01 0.02
N LYS A 219 43.32 -0.68 0.73
CA LYS A 219 43.04 -1.93 1.46
C LYS A 219 42.51 -1.69 2.87
N GLN A 220 41.66 -2.60 3.34
CA GLN A 220 41.22 -2.69 4.74
C GLN A 220 42.38 -2.93 5.71
N THR A 221 42.29 -2.35 6.91
CA THR A 221 43.03 -2.78 8.11
C THR A 221 42.06 -3.00 9.26
N VAL A 222 42.10 -4.21 9.83
CA VAL A 222 41.30 -4.62 10.99
C VAL A 222 42.03 -4.23 12.28
N SER A 223 41.29 -3.79 13.30
CA SER A 223 41.80 -3.64 14.66
C SER A 223 40.77 -4.05 15.70
N GLU A 224 41.13 -5.01 16.56
CA GLU A 224 40.40 -5.38 17.78
C GLU A 224 40.49 -4.26 18.84
N PRO A 225 39.64 -4.33 19.88
CA PRO A 225 40.22 -4.30 21.23
C PRO A 225 39.69 -5.42 22.15
N VAL A 226 40.38 -5.61 23.28
CA VAL A 226 40.24 -6.75 24.21
C VAL A 226 39.87 -6.25 25.62
N SER A 227 39.20 -7.11 26.42
CA SER A 227 39.04 -7.04 27.91
C SER A 227 38.03 -5.99 28.44
N MET A 228 37.45 -6.08 29.65
CA MET A 228 37.20 -7.14 30.66
C MET A 228 36.26 -6.55 31.75
N LEU A 229 35.76 -7.37 32.69
CA LEU A 229 35.07 -6.99 33.96
C LEU A 229 33.64 -6.42 33.79
N ASP A 230 32.69 -6.58 34.73
CA ASP A 230 32.70 -7.36 35.98
C ASP A 230 31.29 -7.84 36.36
N SER A 231 31.22 -8.83 37.24
CA SER A 231 29.98 -9.34 37.85
C SER A 231 29.54 -8.54 39.07
N PHE A 232 28.26 -8.22 39.21
CA PHE A 232 27.56 -8.15 40.51
C PHE A 232 26.07 -8.50 40.36
N ALA A 233 25.43 -8.88 41.46
CA ALA A 233 24.09 -9.46 41.52
C ALA A 233 23.14 -8.61 42.40
N ASP A 234 21.95 -9.18 42.62
CA ASP A 234 20.95 -8.89 43.66
C ASP A 234 19.83 -7.89 43.30
N ASP A 235 18.61 -8.45 43.26
CA ASP A 235 17.32 -8.04 43.85
C ASP A 235 16.84 -6.56 43.78
N ASP A 236 15.61 -6.36 43.30
CA ASP A 236 14.46 -6.07 44.19
C ASP A 236 13.09 -6.17 43.45
N ASP A 237 12.01 -6.20 44.24
CA ASP A 237 10.66 -6.70 43.90
C ASP A 237 9.57 -5.59 43.83
N GLU A 238 8.36 -5.94 43.35
CA GLU A 238 7.06 -5.23 43.56
C GLU A 238 6.90 -3.75 43.06
N THR A 239 5.73 -3.12 42.82
CA THR A 239 4.29 -3.46 42.65
C THR A 239 3.54 -2.26 42.01
N GLU A 240 2.40 -2.52 41.33
CA GLU A 240 1.16 -1.68 41.24
C GLU A 240 1.25 -0.17 40.80
N GLU A 241 0.21 0.57 40.42
CA GLU A 241 -1.26 0.40 40.46
C GLU A 241 -1.96 1.17 39.29
N GLU A 242 -3.27 0.99 39.10
CA GLU A 242 -4.10 1.72 38.11
C GLU A 242 -4.28 3.22 38.44
N SER A 243 -4.73 4.02 37.46
CA SER A 243 -6.00 4.76 37.67
C SER A 243 -6.65 5.29 36.39
N SER A 244 -7.98 5.17 36.34
CA SER A 244 -8.85 5.64 35.27
C SER A 244 -9.08 7.15 35.28
N LEU A 245 -9.56 7.72 34.16
CA LEU A 245 -10.70 8.65 34.22
C LEU A 245 -11.51 8.72 32.91
N LYS A 246 -12.81 9.02 33.04
CA LYS A 246 -13.87 8.90 32.01
C LYS A 246 -14.42 10.27 31.58
N GLY A 247 -15.08 10.27 30.40
CA GLY A 247 -15.98 11.34 29.92
C GLY A 247 -15.29 12.30 28.94
N PHE A 248 -15.91 12.82 27.90
CA PHE A 248 -17.35 13.01 27.60
C PHE A 248 -17.62 12.68 26.10
N PHE A 249 -18.84 12.64 25.56
CA PHE A 249 -20.17 13.03 26.06
C PHE A 249 -21.24 11.96 25.69
N SER A 250 -22.50 12.33 25.48
CA SER A 250 -23.61 11.46 25.07
C SER A 250 -24.77 12.27 24.48
N GLY A 251 -25.64 11.63 23.68
CA GLY A 251 -26.93 12.17 23.19
C GLY A 251 -26.85 12.69 21.75
N ILE A 252 -27.76 12.37 20.82
CA ILE A 252 -29.25 12.29 20.83
C ILE A 252 -29.63 11.38 19.63
N LEU A 253 -30.72 10.58 19.57
CA LEU A 253 -31.76 10.16 20.52
C LEU A 253 -32.48 8.94 19.87
N GLY A 254 -32.62 7.83 20.58
CA GLY A 254 -33.29 6.64 20.04
C GLY A 254 -34.82 6.65 20.18
N ARG A 255 -35.52 5.79 19.43
CA ARG A 255 -36.91 5.44 19.73
C ARG A 255 -37.16 3.94 19.52
N LYS A 256 -37.50 3.24 20.62
CA LYS A 256 -37.91 1.83 20.62
C LYS A 256 -39.38 1.67 20.20
N THR A 257 -39.69 0.56 19.55
CA THR A 257 -40.92 -0.23 19.79
C THR A 257 -40.56 -1.72 19.94
N LYS A 258 -41.54 -2.58 20.26
CA LYS A 258 -41.33 -3.84 21.02
C LYS A 258 -42.35 -4.92 20.61
N ALA A 259 -41.94 -6.19 20.69
CA ALA A 259 -42.75 -7.42 20.55
C ALA A 259 -43.18 -7.74 19.08
N GLU A 260 -43.51 -8.97 18.68
CA GLU A 260 -44.03 -10.15 19.43
C GLU A 260 -43.39 -11.51 19.05
N LYS A 261 -43.78 -12.56 19.79
CA LYS A 261 -43.54 -13.99 19.46
C LYS A 261 -44.60 -14.50 18.49
N SER A 262 -44.27 -15.50 17.68
CA SER A 262 -45.20 -16.61 17.37
C SER A 262 -44.43 -17.93 17.17
N ASP A 263 -45.16 -19.04 17.08
CA ASP A 263 -44.74 -20.37 17.51
C ASP A 263 -45.04 -21.42 16.41
N LYS A 264 -44.28 -22.52 16.42
CA LYS A 264 -44.65 -23.90 15.96
C LYS A 264 -44.57 -24.37 14.49
N LYS A 265 -43.90 -25.55 14.42
CA LYS A 265 -44.09 -26.78 13.60
C LYS A 265 -43.59 -26.77 12.15
N GLN A 266 -42.85 -27.76 11.61
CA GLN A 266 -42.53 -29.20 11.89
C GLN A 266 -43.16 -30.13 10.84
N ASP A 267 -42.30 -30.98 10.23
CA ASP A 267 -42.47 -32.28 9.51
C ASP A 267 -41.73 -32.23 8.15
N VAL A 268 -40.62 -32.96 7.86
CA VAL A 268 -40.25 -34.40 7.86
C VAL A 268 -40.51 -35.10 6.49
N PHE A 269 -39.53 -35.93 6.04
CA PHE A 269 -39.42 -36.72 4.79
C PHE A 269 -39.03 -35.98 3.50
N SER A 270 -38.28 -36.56 2.55
CA SER A 270 -37.27 -37.65 2.59
C SER A 270 -36.48 -37.68 1.28
N ASP A 271 -35.44 -38.52 1.21
CA ASP A 271 -34.64 -38.83 0.01
C ASP A 271 -35.49 -39.45 -1.13
N ASP A 272 -35.09 -39.23 -2.40
CA ASP A 272 -34.52 -40.29 -3.27
C ASP A 272 -34.45 -39.92 -4.76
N ASP A 273 -33.31 -40.31 -5.35
CA ASP A 273 -32.99 -40.71 -6.73
C ASP A 273 -33.94 -40.49 -7.95
N ALA A 274 -33.35 -39.81 -8.95
CA ALA A 274 -33.12 -40.29 -10.33
C ALA A 274 -34.23 -40.37 -11.42
N LEU A 275 -33.75 -40.07 -12.64
CA LEU A 275 -34.21 -40.47 -14.00
C LEU A 275 -35.47 -39.82 -14.62
N MET A 276 -35.23 -39.22 -15.81
CA MET A 276 -35.96 -39.30 -17.11
C MET A 276 -35.60 -38.03 -17.94
N ALA A 277 -35.04 -38.02 -19.16
CA ALA A 277 -35.30 -38.70 -20.44
C ALA A 277 -36.29 -37.95 -21.38
N GLY A 278 -35.88 -37.71 -22.65
CA GLY A 278 -36.60 -36.97 -23.72
C GLY A 278 -36.13 -35.50 -23.85
N PHE A 279 -35.92 -34.87 -25.01
CA PHE A 279 -36.35 -35.05 -26.42
C PHE A 279 -35.17 -34.67 -27.37
N SER A 280 -34.79 -35.38 -28.45
CA SER A 280 -35.32 -35.37 -29.85
C SER A 280 -35.54 -33.96 -30.47
N ASP A 281 -35.17 -33.62 -31.71
CA ASP A 281 -34.52 -34.32 -32.86
C ASP A 281 -33.99 -33.29 -33.90
N GLY A 282 -32.97 -33.66 -34.68
CA GLY A 282 -32.64 -33.12 -36.01
C GLY A 282 -32.07 -31.68 -36.16
N LYS A 283 -31.41 -31.32 -37.27
CA LYS A 283 -30.79 -32.14 -38.34
C LYS A 283 -29.91 -31.28 -39.27
N ASP A 284 -29.05 -31.95 -40.02
CA ASP A 284 -28.39 -31.52 -41.27
C ASP A 284 -27.34 -30.39 -41.19
N GLY A 285 -26.25 -30.56 -41.93
CA GLY A 285 -25.11 -29.64 -41.96
C GLY A 285 -24.57 -29.40 -43.37
N TYR A 286 -23.44 -28.70 -43.49
CA TYR A 286 -22.74 -28.56 -44.76
C TYR A 286 -21.22 -28.50 -44.60
N PHE A 287 -20.50 -29.14 -45.51
CA PHE A 287 -19.03 -29.19 -45.54
C PHE A 287 -18.46 -28.08 -46.43
N ILE A 288 -17.35 -27.46 -46.00
CA ILE A 288 -16.35 -26.87 -46.91
C ILE A 288 -14.95 -27.28 -46.45
N ARG A 289 -14.24 -28.02 -47.31
CA ARG A 289 -12.76 -27.99 -47.44
C ARG A 289 -12.47 -27.04 -48.63
N GLU A 290 -11.31 -26.42 -48.86
CA GLU A 290 -9.90 -26.75 -48.59
C GLU A 290 -9.11 -25.46 -48.99
N LYS A 291 -8.03 -24.99 -48.34
CA LYS A 291 -6.63 -25.46 -48.43
C LYS A 291 -5.70 -24.63 -47.53
N ASP A 292 -4.68 -25.30 -46.97
CA ASP A 292 -3.25 -24.93 -46.74
C ASP A 292 -2.87 -23.44 -46.44
N VAL A 293 -1.97 -23.12 -45.50
CA VAL A 293 -0.63 -23.70 -45.29
C VAL A 293 -0.16 -23.62 -43.81
N LYS A 294 0.32 -24.75 -43.26
CA LYS A 294 1.23 -24.94 -42.09
C LYS A 294 0.95 -24.17 -40.78
N GLY A 295 0.41 -24.90 -39.79
CA GLY A 295 0.60 -24.67 -38.36
C GLY A 295 0.56 -26.00 -37.61
N THR A 296 1.51 -26.25 -36.70
CA THR A 296 1.63 -27.54 -35.98
C THR A 296 0.46 -27.73 -35.01
N VAL A 297 -0.18 -28.89 -35.05
CA VAL A 297 -1.29 -29.23 -34.13
C VAL A 297 -0.72 -29.58 -32.75
N ILE A 298 -1.13 -28.84 -31.73
CA ILE A 298 -1.08 -29.30 -30.33
C ILE A 298 -2.48 -29.78 -29.98
N LEU A 299 -2.62 -31.09 -29.75
CA LEU A 299 -3.83 -31.67 -29.17
C LEU A 299 -3.81 -31.48 -27.65
N LYS A 300 -4.80 -30.77 -27.11
CA LYS A 300 -5.21 -30.91 -25.71
C LYS A 300 -6.73 -31.08 -25.67
N ASN A 301 -7.17 -32.03 -24.84
CA ASN A 301 -8.58 -32.35 -24.65
C ASN A 301 -9.37 -31.11 -24.23
N GLY A 302 -10.55 -30.94 -24.82
CA GLY A 302 -11.52 -29.95 -24.38
C GLY A 302 -12.21 -30.41 -23.11
N GLU A 303 -11.69 -30.00 -21.96
CA GLU A 303 -12.59 -29.47 -20.93
C GLU A 303 -12.94 -28.05 -21.37
N GLU A 304 -14.23 -27.74 -21.54
CA GLU A 304 -14.67 -26.35 -21.70
C GLU A 304 -14.35 -25.62 -20.40
N ASN A 305 -13.20 -24.96 -20.37
CA ASN A 305 -12.71 -24.21 -19.22
C ASN A 305 -13.52 -22.92 -19.09
N ARG A 306 -14.79 -23.05 -18.69
CA ARG A 306 -15.74 -21.94 -18.52
C ARG A 306 -15.19 -21.03 -17.43
N THR A 307 -14.83 -19.81 -17.82
CA THR A 307 -14.43 -18.77 -16.89
C THR A 307 -15.67 -18.37 -16.08
N PRO A 308 -15.60 -18.37 -14.73
CA PRO A 308 -16.72 -17.92 -13.93
C PRO A 308 -16.94 -16.41 -14.15
N VAL A 309 -18.20 -15.99 -14.19
CA VAL A 309 -18.65 -14.66 -14.59
C VAL A 309 -19.63 -14.12 -13.56
N LEU A 310 -19.57 -12.81 -13.30
CA LEU A 310 -20.67 -12.06 -12.70
C LEU A 310 -21.48 -11.40 -13.82
N VAL A 311 -22.80 -11.43 -13.72
CA VAL A 311 -23.71 -10.64 -14.56
C VAL A 311 -24.30 -9.54 -13.70
N ARG A 312 -24.00 -8.27 -14.03
CA ARG A 312 -24.54 -7.10 -13.32
C ARG A 312 -25.98 -6.87 -13.75
N THR A 313 -26.91 -6.89 -12.79
CA THR A 313 -28.36 -6.96 -13.05
C THR A 313 -28.93 -5.64 -13.60
N SER A 314 -28.27 -4.51 -13.33
CA SER A 314 -28.72 -3.18 -13.77
C SER A 314 -28.45 -2.88 -15.25
N ASN A 315 -27.50 -3.57 -15.89
CA ASN A 315 -27.05 -3.28 -17.25
C ASN A 315 -26.70 -4.52 -18.11
N ASP A 316 -26.93 -5.74 -17.61
CA ASP A 316 -26.55 -7.03 -18.22
C ASP A 316 -25.03 -7.17 -18.55
N GLU A 317 -24.17 -6.36 -17.95
CA GLU A 317 -22.72 -6.44 -18.14
C GLU A 317 -22.18 -7.78 -17.60
N LYS A 318 -21.27 -8.40 -18.36
CA LYS A 318 -20.63 -9.67 -18.01
C LYS A 318 -19.18 -9.45 -17.63
N ILE A 319 -18.85 -9.77 -16.38
CA ILE A 319 -17.54 -9.56 -15.77
C ILE A 319 -16.88 -10.92 -15.52
N GLU A 320 -15.80 -11.22 -16.23
CA GLU A 320 -15.02 -12.45 -16.00
C GLU A 320 -14.22 -12.37 -14.68
N ILE A 321 -14.42 -13.33 -13.79
CA ILE A 321 -13.71 -13.43 -12.52
C ILE A 321 -12.34 -14.05 -12.77
N LYS A 322 -11.28 -13.25 -12.60
CA LYS A 322 -9.89 -13.63 -12.91
C LYS A 322 -9.01 -13.68 -11.66
N GLY A 323 -7.95 -14.51 -11.70
CA GLY A 323 -6.94 -14.61 -10.66
C GLY A 323 -7.36 -15.40 -9.41
N LYS A 324 -6.52 -15.33 -8.36
CA LYS A 324 -6.79 -15.95 -7.04
C LYS A 324 -7.75 -15.10 -6.19
N ARG A 325 -7.79 -13.79 -6.44
CA ARG A 325 -8.60 -12.80 -5.74
C ARG A 325 -9.12 -11.82 -6.79
N PHE A 326 -10.41 -11.54 -6.76
CA PHE A 326 -11.08 -10.64 -7.69
C PHE A 326 -11.92 -9.65 -6.87
N ARG A 327 -11.43 -8.42 -6.77
CA ARG A 327 -11.99 -7.37 -5.92
C ARG A 327 -12.97 -6.49 -6.67
N ILE A 328 -14.04 -6.09 -5.97
CA ILE A 328 -15.12 -5.26 -6.48
C ILE A 328 -15.30 -4.05 -5.58
N GLY A 329 -15.50 -2.87 -6.17
CA GLY A 329 -15.75 -1.62 -5.44
C GLY A 329 -15.80 -0.42 -6.37
N SER A 330 -15.83 0.79 -5.82
CA SER A 330 -15.94 2.04 -6.60
C SER A 330 -14.60 2.71 -6.94
N ASP A 331 -13.47 2.26 -6.39
CA ASP A 331 -12.15 2.83 -6.69
C ASP A 331 -11.41 2.03 -7.77
N LYS A 332 -11.47 2.52 -9.02
CA LYS A 332 -10.85 1.90 -10.20
C LYS A 332 -9.37 1.54 -10.04
N LYS A 333 -8.63 2.18 -9.12
CA LYS A 333 -7.20 1.91 -8.91
C LYS A 333 -6.90 0.72 -8.02
N SER A 334 -7.88 0.24 -7.25
CA SER A 334 -7.65 -0.74 -6.18
C SER A 334 -8.55 -1.98 -6.29
N VAL A 335 -9.35 -2.09 -7.36
CA VAL A 335 -10.32 -3.16 -7.62
C VAL A 335 -10.13 -3.76 -9.01
N ASN A 336 -10.49 -5.04 -9.20
CA ASN A 336 -10.46 -5.70 -10.51
C ASN A 336 -11.72 -5.39 -11.33
N TYR A 337 -12.86 -5.12 -10.68
CA TYR A 337 -14.06 -4.57 -11.32
C TYR A 337 -14.58 -3.33 -10.57
N CYS A 338 -14.75 -2.24 -11.32
CA CYS A 338 -15.06 -0.92 -10.78
C CYS A 338 -16.51 -0.52 -11.07
N ILE A 339 -17.28 -0.33 -10.01
CA ILE A 339 -18.64 0.21 -10.05
C ILE A 339 -18.54 1.73 -9.83
N SER A 340 -18.14 2.48 -10.85
CA SER A 340 -17.90 3.94 -10.75
C SER A 340 -19.18 4.77 -10.72
N ASP A 341 -20.30 4.19 -11.14
CA ASP A 341 -21.62 4.82 -11.27
C ASP A 341 -22.50 4.66 -10.02
N ASN A 342 -22.03 3.95 -8.99
CA ASN A 342 -22.73 3.77 -7.73
C ASN A 342 -21.88 4.24 -6.54
N CYS A 343 -22.32 5.32 -5.87
CA CYS A 343 -21.62 5.89 -4.72
C CYS A 343 -21.92 5.21 -3.38
N ALA A 344 -22.93 4.34 -3.30
CA ALA A 344 -23.20 3.52 -2.12
C ALA A 344 -22.22 2.33 -2.01
N VAL A 345 -21.60 1.94 -3.12
CA VAL A 345 -20.53 0.94 -3.15
C VAL A 345 -19.23 1.54 -2.57
N SER A 346 -18.74 1.00 -1.46
CA SER A 346 -17.43 1.36 -0.90
C SER A 346 -16.28 1.15 -1.89
N ARG A 347 -15.21 1.95 -1.78
CA ARG A 347 -14.00 1.89 -2.64
C ARG A 347 -13.48 0.47 -2.86
N MET A 348 -13.44 -0.31 -1.78
CA MET A 348 -12.98 -1.69 -1.70
C MET A 348 -14.10 -2.52 -1.05
N HIS A 349 -15.17 -2.83 -1.78
CA HIS A 349 -16.41 -3.32 -1.18
C HIS A 349 -16.34 -4.79 -0.77
N ALA A 350 -15.97 -5.67 -1.71
CA ALA A 350 -15.93 -7.11 -1.49
C ALA A 350 -14.85 -7.78 -2.35
N ASP A 351 -14.38 -8.94 -1.89
CA ASP A 351 -13.45 -9.80 -2.63
C ASP A 351 -14.13 -11.12 -2.97
N ILE A 352 -13.96 -11.59 -4.20
CA ILE A 352 -14.18 -12.99 -4.57
C ILE A 352 -12.83 -13.72 -4.56
N ILE A 353 -12.71 -14.74 -3.72
CA ILE A 353 -11.48 -15.52 -3.54
C ILE A 353 -11.65 -16.90 -4.18
N ASN A 354 -10.74 -17.26 -5.09
CA ASN A 354 -10.69 -18.57 -5.72
C ASN A 354 -9.75 -19.50 -4.95
N LYS A 355 -10.33 -20.46 -4.23
CA LYS A 355 -9.58 -21.51 -3.51
C LYS A 355 -9.73 -22.83 -4.25
N LYS A 356 -8.72 -23.17 -5.06
CA LYS A 356 -8.62 -24.42 -5.83
C LYS A 356 -9.87 -24.70 -6.69
N GLY A 357 -10.40 -23.68 -7.36
CA GLY A 357 -11.60 -23.77 -8.21
C GLY A 357 -12.93 -23.51 -7.49
N VAL A 358 -12.93 -23.36 -6.16
CA VAL A 358 -14.14 -22.99 -5.40
C VAL A 358 -14.09 -21.49 -5.07
N LEU A 359 -15.12 -20.75 -5.47
CA LEU A 359 -15.24 -19.31 -5.22
C LEU A 359 -15.94 -19.01 -3.90
N TYR A 360 -15.45 -17.98 -3.21
CA TYR A 360 -16.01 -17.44 -1.96
C TYR A 360 -16.08 -15.92 -2.05
N ILE A 361 -17.17 -15.31 -1.58
CA ILE A 361 -17.25 -13.86 -1.37
C ILE A 361 -16.87 -13.49 0.07
N VAL A 362 -16.19 -12.36 0.22
CA VAL A 362 -15.80 -11.74 1.49
C VAL A 362 -16.17 -10.25 1.46
N ASP A 363 -17.04 -9.82 2.36
CA ASP A 363 -17.27 -8.40 2.61
C ASP A 363 -16.04 -7.75 3.24
N ASN A 364 -15.61 -6.58 2.75
CA ASN A 364 -14.38 -5.94 3.19
C ASN A 364 -14.55 -4.96 4.38
N ASN A 365 -15.61 -5.12 5.18
CA ASN A 365 -16.16 -4.14 6.12
C ASN A 365 -16.74 -2.94 5.37
N SER A 366 -17.57 -3.20 4.37
CA SER A 366 -18.17 -2.14 3.55
C SER A 366 -19.21 -1.33 4.33
N THR A 367 -19.40 -0.07 3.92
CA THR A 367 -20.27 0.90 4.62
C THR A 367 -21.74 0.47 4.61
N ASN A 368 -22.21 -0.07 3.49
CA ASN A 368 -23.61 -0.46 3.26
C ASN A 368 -23.82 -1.98 3.22
N HIS A 369 -22.77 -2.74 3.52
CA HIS A 369 -22.71 -4.20 3.60
C HIS A 369 -22.91 -4.96 2.27
N THR A 370 -22.41 -6.20 2.28
CA THR A 370 -22.65 -7.21 1.25
C THR A 370 -23.73 -8.20 1.70
N TYR A 371 -24.57 -8.64 0.76
CA TYR A 371 -25.54 -9.72 0.93
C TYR A 371 -25.24 -10.83 -0.08
N LEU A 372 -25.53 -12.08 0.30
CA LEU A 372 -25.50 -13.25 -0.58
C LEU A 372 -26.82 -14.01 -0.41
N ASP A 373 -27.58 -14.16 -1.50
CA ASP A 373 -28.90 -14.78 -1.49
C ASP A 373 -29.80 -14.18 -0.37
N ASP A 374 -29.94 -12.84 -0.37
CA ASP A 374 -30.57 -11.98 0.65
C ASP A 374 -29.96 -12.03 2.07
N GLN A 375 -28.97 -12.88 2.33
CA GLN A 375 -28.36 -13.00 3.65
C GLN A 375 -27.22 -11.99 3.85
N LEU A 376 -27.36 -11.10 4.84
CA LEU A 376 -26.31 -10.18 5.27
C LEU A 376 -25.02 -10.94 5.65
N LEU A 377 -23.91 -10.56 5.03
CA LEU A 377 -22.59 -11.12 5.32
C LEU A 377 -21.92 -10.42 6.51
N LYS A 378 -21.18 -11.21 7.29
CA LYS A 378 -20.22 -10.65 8.25
C LYS A 378 -18.92 -10.27 7.55
N GLY A 379 -18.45 -9.05 7.77
CA GLY A 379 -17.16 -8.54 7.29
C GLY A 379 -15.99 -9.47 7.60
N LYS A 380 -15.05 -9.55 6.65
CA LYS A 380 -13.83 -10.39 6.65
C LYS A 380 -14.05 -11.90 6.78
N LYS A 381 -15.29 -12.39 6.71
CA LYS A 381 -15.61 -13.83 6.66
C LYS A 381 -15.95 -14.28 5.23
N GLU A 382 -15.49 -15.47 4.87
CA GLU A 382 -15.77 -16.13 3.60
C GLU A 382 -17.13 -16.84 3.56
N TYR A 383 -17.84 -16.67 2.44
CA TYR A 383 -19.10 -17.34 2.13
C TYR A 383 -19.02 -17.94 0.74
N ARG A 384 -19.29 -19.25 0.61
CA ARG A 384 -19.13 -19.98 -0.65
C ARG A 384 -20.19 -19.55 -1.67
N LEU A 385 -19.75 -19.19 -2.87
CA LEU A 385 -20.63 -18.92 -4.01
C LEU A 385 -21.08 -20.23 -4.67
N LYS A 386 -22.28 -20.19 -5.27
CA LYS A 386 -22.83 -21.24 -6.12
C LYS A 386 -23.19 -20.64 -7.49
N ASN A 387 -23.45 -21.50 -8.47
CA ASN A 387 -24.08 -21.03 -9.71
C ASN A 387 -25.47 -20.44 -9.39
N ASP A 388 -25.82 -19.37 -10.08
CA ASP A 388 -27.03 -18.56 -9.91
C ASP A 388 -27.21 -17.88 -8.54
N SER A 389 -26.20 -17.90 -7.65
CA SER A 389 -26.24 -17.07 -6.43
C SER A 389 -26.35 -15.58 -6.77
N LEU A 390 -27.10 -14.84 -5.96
CA LEU A 390 -27.26 -13.39 -6.04
C LEU A 390 -26.37 -12.70 -5.01
N ILE A 391 -25.48 -11.82 -5.47
CA ILE A 391 -24.64 -10.97 -4.63
C ILE A 391 -25.20 -9.55 -4.69
N THR A 392 -25.44 -8.92 -3.53
CA THR A 392 -25.82 -7.50 -3.46
C THR A 392 -24.72 -6.73 -2.74
N LEU A 393 -24.12 -5.74 -3.40
CA LEU A 393 -23.10 -4.83 -2.84
C LEU A 393 -23.74 -3.45 -2.65
N ALA A 394 -24.04 -3.06 -1.40
CA ALA A 394 -24.95 -1.96 -1.10
C ALA A 394 -26.34 -2.17 -1.74
N ASP A 395 -26.60 -1.53 -2.87
CA ASP A 395 -27.81 -1.59 -3.69
C ASP A 395 -27.54 -2.09 -5.14
N GLU A 396 -26.33 -2.58 -5.43
CA GLU A 396 -25.96 -3.14 -6.73
C GLU A 396 -26.00 -4.67 -6.73
N GLU A 397 -26.75 -5.28 -7.65
CA GLU A 397 -26.98 -6.73 -7.71
C GLU A 397 -26.23 -7.45 -8.85
N PHE A 398 -25.60 -8.57 -8.53
CA PHE A 398 -24.85 -9.42 -9.45
C PHE A 398 -25.31 -10.89 -9.36
N ARG A 399 -25.58 -11.52 -10.50
CA ARG A 399 -25.78 -12.98 -10.58
C ARG A 399 -24.45 -13.68 -10.88
N VAL A 400 -24.16 -14.75 -10.15
CA VAL A 400 -22.98 -15.59 -10.38
C VAL A 400 -23.27 -16.67 -11.42
N CYS A 401 -22.38 -16.83 -12.41
CA CYS A 401 -22.36 -17.95 -13.34
C CYS A 401 -21.00 -18.67 -13.23
N LEU A 402 -21.00 -19.98 -12.95
CA LEU A 402 -19.81 -20.80 -12.69
C LEU A 402 -19.54 -21.85 -13.79
#